data_AF-A0A378F6H6-F1
#
_entry.id   AF-A0A378F6H6-F1
#
_cell.length_a   1.000
_cell.length_b   1.000
_cell.length_c   1.000
_cell.angle_alpha   90.00
_cell.angle_beta   90.00
_cell.angle_gamma   90.00
#
_symmetry.space_group_name_H-M   'P 1'
#
loop_
_entity.id
_entity.type
_entity.pdbx_description
1 polymer ?
#
loop_
_entity_poly.entity_id
_entity_poly.type
_entity_poly.pdbx_seq_one_letter_code
_entity_poly.pdbx_strand_id
1 'polypeptide(L)'
;MLPRGALLDLFPMGSNQPYRLDFFDDEIDSLRLFDVDSQRTLEEVAAINLLPAHEFPTDQTAIELFRSQWRDRFEVKRDAEHIYQQVSKGTLPAGIEYWQPLFFSEPLPPLFSYFPASTLIVNTGDLEASAERFQNETRARFENRGVDPMRPLLPPELLWLRSDELFSELKKWPRVQLKTERLADKAANTNLGYQTLPDLAVQAQNKAPLDNLRRFLESFTGPVIFSVESEGRREALSEMLARIKVAPKHVLRLEEATGNGRYLMIGAAEHGFIDSQRGLALICESDLLGERVARRRQDSRRTINPDTLIRNLAELHIGQPGRSPGTRRGPLRGHDYPGSRRHHRRISDADLRQRCQAIRSGIVPASYQPLRRRGGRKRPPAQAGRRCLDPGATKSG
;
A
#
# COMPACT_ATOMS: atom_id res chain seq x y z
N MET A 1 28.77 24.04 13.51
CA MET A 1 28.25 25.36 13.17
C MET A 1 27.66 25.29 11.77
N LEU A 2 26.33 25.17 11.70
CA LEU A 2 25.61 25.19 10.43
C LEU A 2 25.67 26.63 9.87
N PRO A 3 25.86 26.84 8.56
CA PRO A 3 25.84 28.18 7.98
C PRO A 3 24.45 28.82 8.19
N ARG A 4 24.42 30.14 8.42
CA ARG A 4 23.19 30.95 8.56
C ARG A 4 22.23 30.65 7.39
N GLY A 5 21.01 30.19 7.70
CA GLY A 5 19.99 29.77 6.72
C GLY A 5 20.05 28.28 6.34
N ALA A 6 20.46 27.41 7.26
CA ALA A 6 20.44 25.97 7.05
C ALA A 6 19.00 25.43 7.17
N LEU A 7 18.55 24.72 6.13
CA LEU A 7 17.28 24.00 6.13
C LEU A 7 17.53 22.51 6.36
N LEU A 8 16.75 21.89 7.25
CA LEU A 8 16.72 20.44 7.43
C LEU A 8 15.33 19.91 7.13
N ASP A 9 15.23 19.04 6.13
CA ASP A 9 14.01 18.31 5.82
C ASP A 9 14.04 16.95 6.50
N LEU A 10 12.95 16.60 7.18
CA LEU A 10 12.81 15.31 7.83
C LEU A 10 11.39 14.78 7.68
N PHE A 11 11.26 13.45 7.58
CA PHE A 11 9.98 12.76 7.53
C PHE A 11 9.89 11.84 8.75
N PRO A 12 9.24 12.29 9.85
CA PRO A 12 9.15 11.51 11.07
C PRO A 12 8.30 10.25 10.85
N MET A 13 8.74 9.13 11.41
CA MET A 13 7.90 7.95 11.54
C MET A 13 6.69 8.30 12.42
N GLY A 14 5.49 7.91 11.96
CA GLY A 14 4.22 8.26 12.61
C GLY A 14 3.59 9.59 12.19
N SER A 15 4.27 10.41 11.39
CA SER A 15 3.66 11.59 10.76
C SER A 15 3.10 11.24 9.38
N ASN A 16 2.02 11.92 8.97
CA ASN A 16 1.49 11.82 7.61
C ASN A 16 2.14 12.81 6.63
N GLN A 17 2.92 13.77 7.14
CA GLN A 17 3.55 14.82 6.35
C GLN A 17 4.99 15.08 6.84
N PRO A 18 5.90 15.50 5.94
CA PRO A 18 7.26 15.85 6.31
C PRO A 18 7.35 17.29 6.82
N TYR A 19 8.44 17.60 7.50
CA TYR A 19 8.72 18.90 8.09
C TYR A 19 10.04 19.46 7.57
N ARG A 20 10.07 20.78 7.42
CA ARG A 20 11.26 21.58 7.13
C ARG A 20 11.55 22.44 8.34
N LEU A 21 12.74 22.29 8.88
CA LEU A 21 13.26 23.08 10.00
C LEU A 21 14.17 24.16 9.43
N ASP A 22 13.91 25.41 9.80
CA ASP A 22 14.78 26.54 9.53
C ASP A 22 15.59 26.85 10.79
N PHE A 23 16.90 26.96 10.64
CA PHE A 23 17.82 27.18 11.75
C PHE A 23 18.39 28.60 11.70
N PHE A 24 18.32 29.27 12.85
CA PHE A 24 19.05 30.50 13.12
C PHE A 24 20.14 30.23 14.14
N ASP A 25 21.39 30.21 13.65
CA ASP A 25 22.57 29.79 14.42
C ASP A 25 22.42 28.32 14.89
N ASP A 26 22.34 28.08 16.21
CA ASP A 26 22.17 26.75 16.80
C ASP A 26 20.72 26.51 17.32
N GLU A 27 19.79 27.40 17.01
CA GLU A 27 18.38 27.31 17.42
C GLU A 27 17.44 27.09 16.22
N ILE A 28 16.31 26.42 16.47
CA ILE A 28 15.25 26.26 15.48
C ILE A 28 14.42 27.55 15.46
N ASP A 29 14.43 28.25 14.33
CA ASP A 29 13.68 29.49 14.12
C ASP A 29 12.22 29.20 13.71
N SER A 30 12.01 28.29 12.77
CA SER A 30 10.66 27.87 12.35
C SER A 30 10.59 26.41 11.92
N LEU A 31 9.41 25.81 12.12
CA LEU A 31 9.07 24.48 11.65
C LEU A 31 7.88 24.57 10.71
N ARG A 32 8.02 24.06 9.49
CA ARG A 32 6.97 24.14 8.47
C ARG A 32 6.68 22.76 7.91
N LEU A 33 5.40 22.45 7.72
CA LEU A 33 5.02 21.32 6.87
C LEU A 33 5.42 21.63 5.43
N PHE A 34 5.77 20.61 4.64
CA PHE A 34 5.98 20.80 3.21
C PHE A 34 5.41 19.65 2.40
N ASP A 35 5.04 19.95 1.16
CA ASP A 35 4.54 18.95 0.22
C ASP A 35 5.72 18.26 -0.49
N VAL A 36 5.77 16.93 -0.42
CA VAL A 36 6.91 16.13 -0.94
C VAL A 36 7.07 16.32 -2.45
N ASP A 37 5.96 16.45 -3.19
CA ASP A 37 5.96 16.50 -4.65
C ASP A 37 6.35 17.88 -5.18
N SER A 38 5.76 18.94 -4.64
CA SER A 38 6.04 20.33 -5.04
C SER A 38 7.25 20.93 -4.33
N GLN A 39 7.72 20.31 -3.24
CA GLN A 39 8.78 20.81 -2.35
C GLN A 39 8.50 22.21 -1.77
N ARG A 40 7.23 22.59 -1.71
CA ARG A 40 6.79 23.90 -1.18
C ARG A 40 6.36 23.76 0.27
N THR A 41 6.75 24.73 1.07
CA THR A 41 6.25 24.89 2.44
C THR A 41 4.75 25.17 2.43
N LEU A 42 4.06 24.56 3.37
CA LEU A 42 2.64 24.69 3.63
C LEU A 42 2.47 25.58 4.87
N GLU A 43 1.89 25.03 5.93
CA GLU A 43 1.66 25.71 7.21
C GLU A 43 2.83 25.59 8.19
N GLU A 44 2.89 26.52 9.12
CA GLU A 44 3.87 26.55 10.21
C GLU A 44 3.32 25.82 11.44
N VAL A 45 4.17 25.08 12.15
CA VAL A 45 3.81 24.28 13.31
C VAL A 45 4.70 24.62 14.50
N ALA A 46 4.13 24.54 15.71
CA ALA A 46 4.86 24.91 16.92
C ALA A 46 5.84 23.83 17.43
N ALA A 47 5.53 22.55 17.17
CA ALA A 47 6.31 21.43 17.68
C ALA A 47 6.16 20.20 16.77
N ILE A 48 7.14 19.31 16.84
CA ILE A 48 7.14 18.00 16.17
C ILE A 48 7.50 16.91 17.18
N ASN A 49 6.92 15.73 17.01
CA ASN A 49 7.32 14.52 17.73
C ASN A 49 8.06 13.59 16.77
N LEU A 50 9.24 13.12 17.19
CA LEU A 50 10.09 12.25 16.40
C LEU A 50 10.14 10.86 17.05
N LEU A 51 9.52 9.87 16.39
CA LEU A 51 9.71 8.47 16.75
C LEU A 51 11.01 7.94 16.13
N PRO A 52 11.61 6.89 16.71
CA PRO A 52 12.74 6.20 16.11
C PRO A 52 12.46 5.72 14.69
N ALA A 53 13.51 5.54 13.89
CA ALA A 53 13.40 5.09 12.50
C ALA A 53 12.89 3.63 12.37
N HIS A 54 13.11 2.81 13.40
CA HIS A 54 12.78 1.39 13.42
C HIS A 54 12.17 0.99 14.76
N GLU A 55 11.54 -0.20 14.80
CA GLU A 55 10.95 -0.81 16.00
C GLU A 55 12.00 -1.43 16.94
N PHE A 56 13.29 -1.20 16.69
CA PHE A 56 14.41 -1.61 17.52
C PHE A 56 15.55 -0.58 17.42
N PRO A 57 16.39 -0.46 18.46
CA PRO A 57 17.50 0.48 18.45
C PRO A 57 18.62 0.06 17.48
N THR A 58 19.29 1.05 16.89
CA THR A 58 20.34 0.85 15.86
C THR A 58 21.64 1.58 16.18
N ASP A 59 21.76 2.12 17.38
CA ASP A 59 22.97 2.76 17.86
C ASP A 59 24.05 1.73 18.22
N GLN A 60 25.26 2.21 18.51
CA GLN A 60 26.41 1.36 18.77
C GLN A 60 26.19 0.40 19.97
N THR A 61 25.50 0.85 21.02
CA THR A 61 25.19 0.02 22.19
C THR A 61 24.23 -1.10 21.82
N ALA A 62 23.23 -0.83 20.98
CA ALA A 62 22.32 -1.85 20.47
C ALA A 62 23.03 -2.89 19.57
N ILE A 63 23.98 -2.47 18.74
CA ILE A 63 24.78 -3.37 17.90
C ILE A 63 25.65 -4.29 18.77
N GLU A 64 26.24 -3.76 19.85
CA GLU A 64 27.03 -4.54 20.80
C GLU A 64 26.17 -5.59 21.54
N LEU A 65 24.98 -5.18 21.98
CA LEU A 65 23.99 -6.07 22.58
C LEU A 65 23.58 -7.19 21.61
N PHE A 66 23.22 -6.83 20.38
CA PHE A 66 22.90 -7.77 19.31
C PHE A 66 24.02 -8.79 19.10
N ARG A 67 25.27 -8.33 19.02
CA ARG A 67 26.44 -9.21 18.85
C ARG A 67 26.68 -10.13 20.05
N SER A 68 26.40 -9.66 21.26
CA SER A 68 26.48 -10.51 22.45
C SER A 68 25.42 -11.60 22.39
N GLN A 69 24.14 -11.21 22.29
CA GLN A 69 23.01 -12.15 22.29
C GLN A 69 23.03 -13.11 21.09
N TRP A 70 23.57 -12.68 19.95
CA TRP A 70 23.78 -13.56 18.80
C TRP A 70 24.74 -14.70 19.14
N ARG A 71 25.90 -14.41 19.75
CA ARG A 71 26.92 -15.42 20.08
C ARG A 71 26.43 -16.42 21.12
N ASP A 72 25.47 -16.03 21.95
CA ASP A 72 24.85 -16.91 22.94
C ASP A 72 23.85 -17.91 22.30
N ARG A 73 23.43 -17.70 21.05
CA ARG A 73 22.36 -18.47 20.39
C ARG A 73 22.79 -19.15 19.10
N PHE A 74 23.69 -18.51 18.36
CA PHE A 74 24.06 -18.91 17.02
C PHE A 74 25.57 -18.90 16.85
N GLU A 75 26.05 -19.78 15.98
CA GLU A 75 27.42 -19.71 15.50
C GLU A 75 27.64 -18.46 14.65
N VAL A 76 28.89 -18.00 14.61
CA VAL A 76 29.28 -16.83 13.82
C VAL A 76 30.14 -17.29 12.66
N LYS A 77 29.70 -16.99 11.43
CA LYS A 77 30.53 -17.16 10.23
C LYS A 77 31.25 -15.85 9.87
N ARG A 78 32.39 -15.97 9.18
CA ARG A 78 33.23 -14.83 8.78
C ARG A 78 32.78 -14.20 7.46
N ASP A 79 31.87 -14.85 6.75
CA ASP A 79 31.33 -14.39 5.47
C ASP A 79 30.63 -13.04 5.58
N ALA A 80 30.91 -12.12 4.66
CA ALA A 80 30.38 -10.76 4.71
C ALA A 80 28.85 -10.68 4.60
N GLU A 81 28.23 -11.70 4.00
CA GLU A 81 26.78 -11.82 3.84
C GLU A 81 26.07 -12.34 5.11
N HIS A 82 26.82 -12.90 6.07
CA HIS A 82 26.25 -13.40 7.31
C HIS A 82 25.64 -12.25 8.12
N ILE A 83 24.45 -12.46 8.70
CA ILE A 83 23.68 -11.41 9.40
C ILE A 83 24.51 -10.74 10.50
N TYR A 84 25.20 -11.53 11.32
CA TYR A 84 26.14 -11.02 12.32
C TYR A 84 27.15 -10.01 11.73
N GLN A 85 27.76 -10.32 10.59
CA GLN A 85 28.78 -9.46 9.98
C GLN A 85 28.17 -8.19 9.38
N GLN A 86 26.98 -8.27 8.79
CA GLN A 86 26.28 -7.10 8.24
C GLN A 86 25.89 -6.11 9.34
N VAL A 87 25.23 -6.59 10.40
CA VAL A 87 24.81 -5.75 11.53
C VAL A 87 26.03 -5.17 12.26
N SER A 88 27.11 -5.94 12.39
CA SER A 88 28.36 -5.45 12.98
C SER A 88 29.03 -4.31 12.19
N LYS A 89 28.70 -4.17 10.90
CA LYS A 89 29.15 -3.06 10.04
C LYS A 89 28.16 -1.89 10.02
N GLY A 90 27.09 -1.95 10.82
CA GLY A 90 26.01 -0.96 10.82
C GLY A 90 25.03 -1.09 9.65
N THR A 91 25.08 -2.19 8.90
CA THR A 91 24.15 -2.44 7.79
C THR A 91 23.00 -3.32 8.28
N LEU A 92 21.77 -2.86 8.07
CA LEU A 92 20.56 -3.62 8.36
C LEU A 92 20.18 -4.48 7.13
N PRO A 93 20.33 -5.81 7.18
CA PRO A 93 19.96 -6.68 6.07
C PRO A 93 18.45 -6.76 5.88
N ALA A 94 18.01 -7.10 4.67
CA ALA A 94 16.58 -7.25 4.38
C ALA A 94 15.93 -8.35 5.26
N GLY A 95 14.87 -8.01 6.00
CA GLY A 95 14.21 -8.95 6.92
C GLY A 95 14.88 -9.03 8.30
N ILE A 96 15.74 -8.07 8.66
CA ILE A 96 16.37 -7.98 9.98
C ILE A 96 15.36 -7.96 11.14
N GLU A 97 14.12 -7.55 10.86
CA GLU A 97 13.00 -7.46 11.80
C GLU A 97 12.71 -8.82 12.48
N TYR A 98 12.98 -9.95 11.82
CA TYR A 98 12.82 -11.28 12.42
C TYR A 98 13.89 -11.64 13.48
N TRP A 99 14.89 -10.77 13.67
CA TRP A 99 15.84 -10.85 14.78
C TRP A 99 15.65 -9.72 15.80
N GLN A 100 14.52 -9.01 15.76
CA GLN A 100 14.18 -7.93 16.69
C GLN A 100 14.46 -8.26 18.16
N PRO A 101 14.16 -9.47 18.70
CA PRO A 101 14.47 -9.79 20.09
C PRO A 101 15.95 -9.65 20.49
N LEU A 102 16.88 -9.80 19.54
CA LEU A 102 18.32 -9.68 19.85
C LEU A 102 18.78 -8.24 20.10
N PHE A 103 17.96 -7.25 19.74
CA PHE A 103 18.24 -5.84 19.99
C PHE A 103 17.74 -5.34 21.35
N PHE A 104 17.07 -6.20 22.13
CA PHE A 104 16.54 -5.86 23.45
C PHE A 104 17.08 -6.82 24.51
N SER A 105 17.42 -6.29 25.69
CA SER A 105 17.93 -7.09 26.82
C SER A 105 16.82 -7.89 27.50
N GLU A 106 15.58 -7.42 27.39
CA GLU A 106 14.39 -8.06 27.94
C GLU A 106 13.56 -8.69 26.82
N PRO A 107 12.78 -9.74 27.12
CA PRO A 107 11.84 -10.31 26.16
C PRO A 107 10.86 -9.25 25.62
N LEU A 108 10.50 -9.38 24.34
CA LEU A 108 9.51 -8.49 23.74
C LEU A 108 8.16 -8.66 24.46
N PRO A 109 7.55 -7.58 24.96
CA PRO A 109 6.26 -7.68 25.62
C PRO A 109 5.16 -7.99 24.57
N PRO A 110 4.11 -8.71 24.96
CA PRO A 110 2.97 -8.90 24.06
C PRO A 110 2.27 -7.57 23.80
N LEU A 111 1.59 -7.45 22.65
CA LEU A 111 0.85 -6.24 22.26
C LEU A 111 -0.15 -5.78 23.33
N PHE A 112 -0.73 -6.71 24.09
CA PHE A 112 -1.65 -6.43 25.20
C PHE A 112 -1.07 -5.48 26.26
N SER A 113 0.26 -5.41 26.41
CA SER A 113 0.92 -4.49 27.35
C SER A 113 0.69 -3.01 27.01
N TYR A 114 0.38 -2.70 25.74
CA TYR A 114 0.11 -1.35 25.26
C TYR A 114 -1.37 -0.94 25.44
N PHE A 115 -2.25 -1.88 25.82
CA PHE A 115 -3.67 -1.60 25.93
C PHE A 115 -3.99 -0.78 27.18
N PRO A 116 -4.76 0.32 27.06
CA PRO A 116 -5.31 1.00 28.22
C PRO A 116 -6.16 0.06 29.09
N ALA A 117 -6.19 0.27 30.40
CA ALA A 117 -6.90 -0.61 31.33
C ALA A 117 -8.41 -0.75 31.06
N SER A 118 -9.03 0.25 30.43
CA SER A 118 -10.47 0.28 30.08
C SER A 118 -10.77 -0.24 28.66
N THR A 119 -9.92 -1.10 28.10
CA THR A 119 -10.08 -1.61 26.73
C THR A 119 -11.14 -2.72 26.66
N LEU A 120 -12.08 -2.59 25.72
CA LEU A 120 -13.03 -3.65 25.33
C LEU A 120 -12.56 -4.30 24.03
N ILE A 121 -12.40 -5.62 24.03
CA ILE A 121 -12.02 -6.36 22.82
C ILE A 121 -13.29 -6.80 22.08
N VAL A 122 -13.35 -6.53 20.78
CA VAL A 122 -14.37 -7.09 19.88
C VAL A 122 -13.67 -8.02 18.90
N ASN A 123 -14.21 -9.23 18.72
CA ASN A 123 -13.70 -10.14 17.71
C ASN A 123 -14.81 -10.68 16.81
N THR A 124 -14.38 -11.15 15.64
CA THR A 124 -15.23 -11.69 14.59
C THR A 124 -14.67 -13.05 14.16
N GLY A 125 -15.57 -13.97 13.81
CA GLY A 125 -15.19 -15.28 13.29
C GLY A 125 -14.56 -16.19 14.34
N ASP A 126 -13.82 -17.20 13.87
CA ASP A 126 -13.17 -18.19 14.71
C ASP A 126 -11.69 -17.82 14.95
N LEU A 127 -11.42 -17.22 16.11
CA LEU A 127 -10.07 -16.85 16.51
C LEU A 127 -9.18 -18.07 16.77
N GLU A 128 -9.73 -19.18 17.25
CA GLU A 128 -8.96 -20.36 17.65
C GLU A 128 -8.40 -21.04 16.40
N ALA A 129 -9.27 -21.34 15.44
CA ALA A 129 -8.85 -21.88 14.16
C ALA A 129 -7.87 -20.95 13.41
N SER A 130 -8.07 -19.63 13.50
CA SER A 130 -7.17 -18.67 12.85
C SER A 130 -5.79 -18.58 13.55
N ALA A 131 -5.75 -18.64 14.88
CA ALA A 131 -4.51 -18.61 15.65
C ALA A 131 -3.71 -19.90 15.44
N GLU A 132 -4.35 -21.06 15.50
CA GLU A 132 -3.71 -22.35 15.22
C GLU A 132 -3.16 -22.43 13.80
N ARG A 133 -3.93 -21.96 12.80
CA ARG A 133 -3.45 -21.89 11.42
C ARG A 133 -2.19 -21.03 11.32
N PHE A 134 -2.20 -19.83 11.90
CA PHE A 134 -1.03 -18.94 11.89
C PHE A 134 0.18 -19.55 12.60
N GLN A 135 -0.02 -20.20 13.74
CA GLN A 135 1.06 -20.87 14.47
C GLN A 135 1.67 -22.01 13.65
N ASN A 136 0.84 -22.84 13.01
CA ASN A 136 1.29 -23.94 12.15
C ASN A 136 2.06 -23.44 10.92
N GLU A 137 1.56 -22.39 10.25
CA GLU A 137 2.26 -21.76 9.13
C GLU A 137 3.61 -21.17 9.55
N THR A 138 3.67 -20.55 10.73
CA THR A 138 4.90 -19.97 11.29
C THR A 138 5.92 -21.07 11.59
N ARG A 139 5.48 -22.16 12.24
CA ARG A 139 6.32 -23.33 12.51
C ARG A 139 6.89 -23.93 11.23
N ALA A 140 6.03 -24.18 10.25
CA ALA A 140 6.43 -24.74 8.97
C ALA A 140 7.44 -23.81 8.24
N ARG A 141 7.27 -22.48 8.32
CA ARG A 141 8.25 -21.54 7.74
C ARG A 141 9.58 -21.56 8.49
N PHE A 142 9.56 -21.65 9.81
CA PHE A 142 10.78 -21.78 10.62
C PHE A 142 11.56 -23.04 10.27
N GLU A 143 10.90 -24.19 10.18
CA GLU A 143 11.53 -25.47 9.80
C GLU A 143 12.07 -25.44 8.36
N ASN A 144 11.28 -24.94 7.40
CA ASN A 144 11.68 -24.91 6.00
C ASN A 144 12.80 -23.90 5.70
N ARG A 145 12.85 -22.77 6.43
CA ARG A 145 13.84 -21.70 6.18
C ARG A 145 15.00 -21.67 7.17
N GLY A 146 14.93 -22.42 8.27
CA GLY A 146 15.99 -22.54 9.27
C GLY A 146 17.24 -23.30 8.82
N VAL A 147 17.29 -23.72 7.55
CA VAL A 147 18.40 -24.48 6.97
C VAL A 147 19.54 -23.61 6.44
N ASP A 148 19.31 -22.30 6.23
CA ASP A 148 20.33 -21.39 5.72
C ASP A 148 21.31 -20.99 6.85
N PRO A 149 22.57 -21.45 6.80
CA PRO A 149 23.52 -21.19 7.86
C PRO A 149 24.09 -19.76 7.83
N MET A 150 23.78 -18.95 6.81
CA MET A 150 24.07 -17.50 6.81
C MET A 150 23.03 -16.69 7.58
N ARG A 151 21.84 -17.28 7.78
CA ARG A 151 20.66 -16.61 8.33
C ARG A 151 19.92 -17.53 9.31
N PRO A 152 20.59 -18.01 10.37
CA PRO A 152 19.94 -18.85 11.36
C PRO A 152 18.78 -18.08 12.01
N LEU A 153 17.63 -18.75 12.14
CA LEU A 153 16.37 -18.14 12.56
C LEU A 153 16.19 -18.27 14.08
N LEU A 154 15.52 -17.28 14.69
CA LEU A 154 15.08 -17.37 16.07
C LEU A 154 13.90 -18.35 16.21
N PRO A 155 13.80 -19.05 17.35
CA PRO A 155 12.59 -19.79 17.70
C PRO A 155 11.35 -18.89 17.63
N PRO A 156 10.24 -19.34 17.02
CA PRO A 156 9.03 -18.54 16.87
C PRO A 156 8.50 -17.92 18.17
N GLU A 157 8.68 -18.59 19.30
CA GLU A 157 8.19 -18.19 20.62
C GLU A 157 8.80 -16.87 21.11
N LEU A 158 9.93 -16.43 20.54
CA LEU A 158 10.55 -15.14 20.88
C LEU A 158 9.88 -13.95 20.19
N LEU A 159 9.11 -14.18 19.12
CA LEU A 159 8.44 -13.11 18.36
C LEU A 159 6.91 -13.23 18.38
N TRP A 160 6.39 -14.45 18.50
CA TRP A 160 4.96 -14.72 18.44
C TRP A 160 4.50 -15.48 19.67
N LEU A 161 3.40 -15.00 20.25
CA LEU A 161 2.68 -15.75 21.27
C LEU A 161 2.18 -17.07 20.69
N ARG A 162 2.22 -18.12 21.50
CA ARG A 162 1.52 -19.36 21.20
C ARG A 162 0.01 -19.18 21.34
N SER A 163 -0.78 -20.03 20.70
CA SER A 163 -2.25 -20.00 20.80
C SER A 163 -2.73 -20.04 22.24
N ASP A 164 -2.14 -20.89 23.09
CA ASP A 164 -2.50 -21.00 24.51
C ASP A 164 -2.20 -19.73 25.30
N GLU A 165 -1.07 -19.06 25.03
CA GLU A 165 -0.69 -17.79 25.65
C GLU A 165 -1.60 -16.65 25.19
N LEU A 166 -1.93 -16.60 23.89
CA LEU A 166 -2.87 -15.63 23.34
C LEU A 166 -4.23 -15.71 24.04
N PHE A 167 -4.79 -16.91 24.20
CA PHE A 167 -6.06 -17.09 24.91
C PHE A 167 -5.97 -16.83 26.41
N SER A 168 -4.80 -17.05 27.02
CA SER A 168 -4.52 -16.66 28.40
C SER A 168 -4.57 -15.14 28.58
N GLU A 169 -3.93 -14.38 27.68
CA GLU A 169 -3.98 -12.92 27.67
C GLU A 169 -5.39 -12.39 27.39
N LEU A 170 -6.09 -12.95 26.40
CA LEU A 170 -7.45 -12.53 26.05
C LEU A 170 -8.46 -12.69 27.19
N LYS A 171 -8.27 -13.66 28.10
CA LYS A 171 -9.13 -13.85 29.28
C LYS A 171 -9.05 -12.71 30.29
N LYS A 172 -7.99 -11.89 30.24
CA LYS A 172 -7.80 -10.74 31.13
C LYS A 172 -8.64 -9.53 30.72
N TRP A 173 -9.22 -9.55 29.52
CA TRP A 173 -9.94 -8.41 28.95
C TRP A 173 -11.43 -8.72 28.75
N PRO A 174 -12.33 -7.75 28.98
CA PRO A 174 -13.72 -7.92 28.60
C PRO A 174 -13.82 -8.05 27.08
N ARG A 175 -14.72 -8.94 26.62
CA ARG A 175 -14.75 -9.34 25.22
C ARG A 175 -16.15 -9.54 24.69
N VAL A 176 -16.46 -8.89 23.57
CA VAL A 176 -17.66 -9.12 22.75
C VAL A 176 -17.28 -9.95 21.53
N GLN A 177 -18.01 -11.05 21.32
CA GLN A 177 -17.79 -11.95 20.17
C GLN A 177 -18.93 -11.76 19.19
N LEU A 178 -18.61 -11.35 17.96
CA LEU A 178 -19.59 -11.21 16.89
C LEU A 178 -19.65 -12.50 16.07
N LYS A 179 -20.82 -13.13 16.10
CA LYS A 179 -21.10 -14.36 15.39
C LYS A 179 -22.23 -14.16 14.39
N THR A 180 -22.11 -14.81 13.23
CA THR A 180 -23.12 -14.82 12.17
C THR A 180 -24.18 -15.89 12.40
N GLU A 181 -23.83 -16.97 13.10
CA GLU A 181 -24.75 -18.02 13.51
C GLU A 181 -25.67 -17.57 14.65
N ARG A 182 -26.90 -18.08 14.66
CA ARG A 182 -27.82 -17.89 15.79
C ARG A 182 -27.32 -18.69 16.99
N LEU A 183 -27.15 -18.02 18.11
CA LEU A 183 -26.69 -18.64 19.35
C LEU A 183 -27.86 -19.12 20.21
N ALA A 184 -27.60 -20.15 21.02
CA ALA A 184 -28.54 -20.57 22.05
C ALA A 184 -28.74 -19.47 23.09
N ASP A 185 -29.96 -19.40 23.64
CA ASP A 185 -30.35 -18.41 24.64
C ASP A 185 -29.64 -18.70 25.96
N LYS A 186 -28.61 -17.90 26.24
CA LYS A 186 -27.81 -17.92 27.48
C LYS A 186 -27.66 -16.48 27.97
N ALA A 187 -27.46 -16.29 29.27
CA ALA A 187 -27.33 -14.95 29.87
C ALA A 187 -26.25 -14.07 29.22
N ALA A 188 -25.16 -14.67 28.72
CA ALA A 188 -24.06 -13.95 28.06
C ALA A 188 -24.25 -13.77 26.54
N ASN A 189 -25.33 -14.30 25.97
CA ASN A 189 -25.60 -14.27 24.53
C ASN A 189 -26.77 -13.35 24.24
N THR A 190 -26.67 -12.57 23.15
CA THR A 190 -27.80 -11.77 22.65
C THR A 190 -27.83 -11.84 21.14
N ASN A 191 -28.90 -12.44 20.60
CA ASN A 191 -29.14 -12.47 19.16
C ASN A 191 -29.75 -11.13 18.72
N LEU A 192 -29.02 -10.34 17.92
CA LEU A 192 -29.40 -8.97 17.54
C LEU A 192 -30.45 -8.90 16.41
N GLY A 193 -30.85 -10.03 15.83
CA GLY A 193 -31.95 -10.07 14.86
C GLY A 193 -31.63 -9.52 13.47
N TYR A 194 -30.35 -9.38 13.10
CA TYR A 194 -29.94 -9.10 11.73
C TYR A 194 -30.23 -10.29 10.82
N GLN A 195 -30.84 -10.02 9.66
CA GLN A 195 -31.20 -11.02 8.66
C GLN A 195 -30.60 -10.66 7.30
N THR A 196 -30.37 -11.68 6.49
CA THR A 196 -29.96 -11.48 5.10
C THR A 196 -31.08 -10.85 4.29
N LEU A 197 -30.72 -9.99 3.34
CA LEU A 197 -31.68 -9.52 2.35
C LEU A 197 -32.21 -10.69 1.49
N PRO A 198 -33.46 -10.61 0.99
CA PRO A 198 -33.90 -11.48 -0.09
C PRO A 198 -33.12 -11.18 -1.38
N ASP A 199 -33.32 -11.98 -2.44
CA ASP A 199 -32.70 -11.69 -3.74
C ASP A 199 -33.29 -10.41 -4.36
N LEU A 200 -32.48 -9.35 -4.35
CA LEU A 200 -32.80 -8.03 -4.90
C LEU A 200 -32.04 -7.72 -6.20
N ALA A 201 -31.37 -8.72 -6.78
CA ALA A 201 -30.52 -8.52 -7.94
C ALA A 201 -31.30 -7.98 -9.16
N VAL A 202 -30.67 -7.08 -9.91
CA VAL A 202 -31.22 -6.49 -11.13
C VAL A 202 -31.18 -7.50 -12.26
N GLN A 203 -32.36 -7.88 -12.75
CA GLN A 203 -32.53 -8.87 -13.80
C GLN A 203 -32.65 -8.18 -15.16
N ALA A 204 -31.52 -7.75 -15.74
CA ALA A 204 -31.48 -6.96 -16.97
C ALA A 204 -32.18 -7.60 -18.20
N GLN A 205 -32.33 -8.93 -18.22
CA GLN A 205 -33.00 -9.66 -19.29
C GLN A 205 -34.53 -9.63 -19.19
N ASN A 206 -35.09 -9.24 -18.04
CA ASN A 206 -36.52 -9.21 -17.81
C ASN A 206 -37.16 -7.91 -18.30
N LYS A 207 -38.44 -7.96 -18.66
CA LYS A 207 -39.23 -6.78 -19.05
C LYS A 207 -39.27 -5.71 -17.96
N ALA A 208 -39.17 -6.11 -16.69
CA ALA A 208 -39.07 -5.23 -15.53
C ALA A 208 -37.80 -5.59 -14.71
N PRO A 209 -36.63 -4.99 -15.02
CA PRO A 209 -35.37 -5.38 -14.39
C PRO A 209 -35.28 -5.15 -12.88
N LEU A 210 -36.09 -4.23 -12.35
CA LEU A 210 -36.09 -3.79 -10.94
C LEU A 210 -37.28 -4.34 -10.14
N ASP A 211 -37.97 -5.36 -10.65
CA ASP A 211 -39.24 -5.82 -10.08
C ASP A 211 -39.08 -6.37 -8.65
N ASN A 212 -38.02 -7.13 -8.38
CA ASN A 212 -37.72 -7.66 -7.04
C ASN A 212 -37.52 -6.52 -6.02
N LEU A 213 -36.69 -5.54 -6.38
CA LEU A 213 -36.47 -4.35 -5.55
C LEU A 213 -37.77 -3.58 -5.34
N ARG A 214 -38.56 -3.36 -6.39
CA ARG A 214 -39.85 -2.66 -6.27
C ARG A 214 -40.79 -3.38 -5.31
N ARG A 215 -40.98 -4.69 -5.48
CA ARG A 215 -41.84 -5.51 -4.59
C ARG A 215 -41.36 -5.46 -3.14
N PHE A 216 -40.05 -5.52 -2.92
CA PHE A 216 -39.47 -5.39 -1.58
C PHE A 216 -39.74 -4.01 -0.97
N LEU A 217 -39.55 -2.93 -1.74
CA LEU A 217 -39.81 -1.58 -1.26
C LEU A 217 -41.30 -1.32 -1.00
N GLU A 218 -42.22 -1.99 -1.72
CA GLU A 218 -43.67 -1.89 -1.50
C GLU A 218 -44.12 -2.72 -0.28
N SER A 219 -43.46 -3.86 0.01
CA SER A 219 -43.82 -4.73 1.13
C SER A 219 -43.16 -4.34 2.46
N PHE A 220 -41.95 -3.77 2.42
CA PHE A 220 -41.22 -3.36 3.61
C PHE A 220 -41.77 -2.04 4.16
N THR A 221 -42.11 -2.03 5.45
CA THR A 221 -42.81 -0.91 6.09
C THR A 221 -41.89 0.07 6.82
N GLY A 222 -40.63 -0.29 7.03
CA GLY A 222 -39.65 0.54 7.72
C GLY A 222 -38.69 1.29 6.79
N PRO A 223 -37.67 1.97 7.36
CA PRO A 223 -36.75 2.77 6.57
C PRO A 223 -35.81 1.88 5.75
N VAL A 224 -35.62 2.25 4.48
CA VAL A 224 -34.68 1.59 3.59
C VAL A 224 -33.55 2.54 3.24
N ILE A 225 -32.32 2.15 3.55
CA ILE A 225 -31.11 2.92 3.27
C ILE A 225 -30.32 2.23 2.18
N PHE A 226 -30.02 2.95 1.10
CA PHE A 226 -29.10 2.50 0.08
C PHE A 226 -27.67 2.97 0.39
N SER A 227 -26.69 2.07 0.38
CA SER A 227 -25.27 2.39 0.57
C SER A 227 -24.52 2.33 -0.76
N VAL A 228 -23.78 3.40 -1.09
CA VAL A 228 -22.96 3.50 -2.31
C VAL A 228 -21.55 4.01 -1.99
N GLU A 229 -20.54 3.57 -2.74
CA GLU A 229 -19.13 3.88 -2.43
C GLU A 229 -18.68 5.33 -2.72
N SER A 230 -19.41 6.06 -3.58
CA SER A 230 -18.98 7.38 -4.06
C SER A 230 -20.13 8.22 -4.61
N GLU A 231 -19.87 9.52 -4.77
CA GLU A 231 -20.81 10.51 -5.31
C GLU A 231 -21.29 10.16 -6.73
N GLY A 232 -20.38 9.80 -7.64
CA GLY A 232 -20.78 9.40 -8.99
C GLY A 232 -21.65 8.13 -9.01
N ARG A 233 -21.45 7.22 -8.05
CA ARG A 233 -22.31 6.04 -7.90
C ARG A 233 -23.66 6.38 -7.27
N ARG A 234 -23.73 7.40 -6.40
CA ARG A 234 -25.00 7.95 -5.91
C ARG A 234 -25.88 8.44 -7.06
N GLU A 235 -25.30 9.17 -8.02
CA GLU A 235 -26.03 9.65 -9.19
C GLU A 235 -26.57 8.49 -10.03
N ALA A 236 -25.71 7.50 -10.34
CA ALA A 236 -26.09 6.32 -11.10
C ALA A 236 -27.21 5.51 -10.42
N LEU A 237 -27.12 5.32 -9.09
CA LEU A 237 -28.16 4.62 -8.33
C LEU A 237 -29.46 5.43 -8.29
N SER A 238 -29.37 6.76 -8.12
CA SER A 238 -30.55 7.64 -8.11
C SER A 238 -31.28 7.62 -9.46
N GLU A 239 -30.54 7.62 -10.58
CA GLU A 239 -31.11 7.49 -11.92
C GLU A 239 -31.80 6.12 -12.11
N MET A 240 -31.20 5.04 -11.59
CA MET A 240 -31.80 3.72 -11.64
C MET A 240 -33.10 3.64 -10.82
N LEU A 241 -33.09 4.18 -9.60
CA LEU A 241 -34.25 4.20 -8.70
C LEU A 241 -35.38 5.11 -9.21
N ALA A 242 -35.07 6.16 -9.97
CA ALA A 242 -36.07 7.02 -10.60
C ALA A 242 -36.99 6.26 -11.55
N ARG A 243 -36.53 5.16 -12.17
CA ARG A 243 -37.35 4.30 -13.06
C ARG A 243 -38.51 3.62 -12.33
N ILE A 244 -38.37 3.41 -11.02
CA ILE A 244 -39.42 2.89 -10.13
C ILE A 244 -40.02 3.99 -9.25
N LYS A 245 -39.81 5.27 -9.60
CA LYS A 245 -40.31 6.46 -8.89
C LYS A 245 -39.83 6.57 -7.43
N VAL A 246 -38.64 6.03 -7.13
CA VAL A 246 -38.02 6.13 -5.81
C VAL A 246 -36.96 7.22 -5.83
N ALA A 247 -37.11 8.21 -4.96
CA ALA A 247 -36.16 9.32 -4.78
C ALA A 247 -35.64 9.29 -3.32
N PRO A 248 -34.51 8.61 -3.05
CA PRO A 248 -34.02 8.48 -1.69
C PRO A 248 -33.42 9.79 -1.17
N LYS A 249 -33.68 10.11 0.11
CA LYS A 249 -33.10 11.27 0.80
C LYS A 249 -31.67 10.97 1.26
N HIS A 250 -30.76 11.93 1.10
CA HIS A 250 -29.41 11.76 1.59
C HIS A 250 -29.34 11.82 3.12
N VAL A 251 -28.62 10.88 3.74
CA VAL A 251 -28.36 10.82 5.18
C VAL A 251 -26.89 10.55 5.45
N LEU A 252 -26.38 11.08 6.55
CA LEU A 252 -25.00 10.85 6.99
C LEU A 252 -24.90 9.78 8.07
N ARG A 253 -26.00 9.53 8.79
CA ARG A 253 -26.06 8.58 9.91
C ARG A 253 -27.25 7.63 9.73
N LEU A 254 -27.08 6.38 10.16
CA LEU A 254 -28.13 5.36 10.13
C LEU A 254 -29.38 5.79 10.92
N GLU A 255 -29.19 6.54 12.01
CA GLU A 255 -30.26 7.00 12.91
C GLU A 255 -31.16 8.09 12.30
N GLU A 256 -30.70 8.79 11.25
CA GLU A 256 -31.51 9.80 10.56
C GLU A 256 -32.64 9.16 9.73
N ALA A 257 -32.53 7.86 9.45
CA ALA A 257 -33.51 7.13 8.69
C ALA A 257 -34.72 6.77 9.57
N THR A 258 -35.84 7.43 9.33
CA THR A 258 -37.07 7.29 10.13
C THR A 258 -38.30 6.93 9.28
N GLY A 259 -39.31 6.35 9.92
CA GLY A 259 -40.58 5.96 9.29
C GLY A 259 -40.40 5.03 8.09
N ASN A 260 -41.31 5.09 7.12
CA ASN A 260 -41.21 4.34 5.86
C ASN A 260 -40.44 5.15 4.78
N GLY A 261 -39.35 5.80 5.17
CA GLY A 261 -38.56 6.64 4.27
C GLY A 261 -37.59 5.82 3.40
N ARG A 262 -37.20 6.39 2.25
CA ARG A 262 -36.12 5.86 1.42
C ARG A 262 -34.94 6.81 1.53
N TYR A 263 -33.77 6.27 1.81
CA TYR A 263 -32.58 7.02 2.17
C TYR A 263 -31.37 6.53 1.40
N LEU A 264 -30.34 7.36 1.30
CA LEU A 264 -29.09 7.02 0.65
C LEU A 264 -27.92 7.56 1.46
N MET A 265 -26.91 6.74 1.66
CA MET A 265 -25.66 7.11 2.32
C MET A 265 -24.45 6.72 1.46
N ILE A 266 -23.34 7.44 1.65
CA ILE A 266 -22.06 7.13 1.01
C ILE A 266 -21.20 6.34 2.01
N GLY A 267 -20.84 5.11 1.66
CA GLY A 267 -20.13 4.20 2.54
C GLY A 267 -19.50 3.03 1.79
N ALA A 268 -18.58 2.34 2.47
CA ALA A 268 -17.87 1.18 1.94
C ALA A 268 -18.54 -0.16 2.34
N ALA A 269 -19.84 -0.14 2.66
CA ALA A 269 -20.55 -1.37 3.02
C ALA A 269 -20.65 -2.30 1.80
N GLU A 270 -20.22 -3.54 1.98
CA GLU A 270 -20.12 -4.52 0.89
C GLU A 270 -21.38 -5.37 0.74
N HIS A 271 -22.15 -5.58 1.80
CA HIS A 271 -23.39 -6.35 1.76
C HIS A 271 -24.43 -5.71 2.67
N GLY A 272 -25.68 -5.76 2.23
CA GLY A 272 -26.82 -5.27 2.96
C GLY A 272 -27.37 -6.27 3.97
N PHE A 273 -28.33 -5.81 4.77
CA PHE A 273 -29.00 -6.61 5.79
C PHE A 273 -30.36 -6.00 6.15
N ILE A 274 -31.17 -6.77 6.86
CA ILE A 274 -32.40 -6.31 7.52
C ILE A 274 -32.17 -6.37 9.03
N ASP A 275 -32.31 -5.23 9.70
CA ASP A 275 -32.37 -5.11 11.15
C ASP A 275 -33.84 -5.25 11.60
N SER A 276 -34.19 -6.45 12.07
CA SER A 276 -35.57 -6.74 12.49
C SER A 276 -35.97 -6.08 13.81
N GLN A 277 -35.01 -5.62 14.63
CA GLN A 277 -35.33 -4.94 15.89
C GLN A 277 -35.72 -3.48 15.63
N ARG A 278 -35.02 -2.81 14.72
CA ARG A 278 -35.34 -1.43 14.30
C ARG A 278 -36.30 -1.37 13.13
N GLY A 279 -36.57 -2.50 12.47
CA GLY A 279 -37.34 -2.58 11.25
C GLY A 279 -36.67 -1.84 10.09
N LEU A 280 -35.33 -1.84 10.02
CA LEU A 280 -34.55 -1.08 9.04
C LEU A 280 -33.91 -2.02 8.02
N ALA A 281 -33.85 -1.62 6.75
CA ALA A 281 -33.10 -2.35 5.73
C ALA A 281 -31.95 -1.51 5.19
N LEU A 282 -30.75 -2.08 5.14
CA LEU A 282 -29.60 -1.53 4.43
C LEU A 282 -29.42 -2.34 3.15
N ILE A 283 -29.40 -1.69 1.99
CA ILE A 283 -29.17 -2.33 0.69
C ILE A 283 -27.91 -1.73 0.07
N CYS A 284 -26.93 -2.56 -0.25
CA CYS A 284 -25.70 -2.14 -0.90
C CYS A 284 -25.81 -2.28 -2.42
N GLU A 285 -24.94 -1.58 -3.16
CA GLU A 285 -24.91 -1.68 -4.63
C GLU A 285 -24.63 -3.10 -5.12
N SER A 286 -23.80 -3.84 -4.41
CA SER A 286 -23.46 -5.25 -4.65
C SER A 286 -24.67 -6.18 -4.57
N ASP A 287 -25.61 -5.92 -3.67
CA ASP A 287 -26.84 -6.71 -3.54
C ASP A 287 -27.77 -6.52 -4.76
N LEU A 288 -27.66 -5.37 -5.44
CA LEU A 288 -28.45 -5.03 -6.62
C LEU A 288 -27.75 -5.45 -7.91
N LEU A 289 -26.48 -5.12 -8.07
CA LEU A 289 -25.75 -5.28 -9.33
C LEU A 289 -24.85 -6.52 -9.36
N GLY A 290 -24.82 -7.30 -8.28
CA GLY A 290 -23.89 -8.40 -8.05
C GLY A 290 -22.51 -7.90 -7.61
N GLU A 291 -21.62 -8.85 -7.30
CA GLU A 291 -20.23 -8.55 -6.97
C GLU A 291 -19.54 -7.82 -8.14
N ARG A 292 -19.26 -6.54 -7.94
CA ARG A 292 -18.40 -5.76 -8.84
C ARG A 292 -17.00 -5.70 -8.25
N VAL A 293 -16.01 -6.04 -9.07
CA VAL A 293 -14.59 -5.91 -8.73
C VAL A 293 -14.33 -4.50 -8.19
N ALA A 294 -13.98 -4.40 -6.92
CA ALA A 294 -13.57 -3.15 -6.28
C ALA A 294 -12.45 -2.53 -7.13
N ARG A 295 -12.75 -1.46 -7.85
CA ARG A 295 -11.71 -0.67 -8.51
C ARG A 295 -10.95 0.01 -7.39
N ARG A 296 -9.70 -0.43 -7.20
CA ARG A 296 -8.71 0.24 -6.33
C ARG A 296 -8.84 1.74 -6.55
N ARG A 297 -9.25 2.50 -5.51
CA ARG A 297 -9.21 3.97 -5.54
C ARG A 297 -7.80 4.34 -6.00
N GLN A 298 -7.66 4.82 -7.22
CA GLN A 298 -6.44 5.51 -7.62
C GLN A 298 -6.43 6.79 -6.80
N ASP A 299 -5.70 6.76 -5.71
CA ASP A 299 -5.47 7.93 -4.88
C ASP A 299 -4.75 8.95 -5.76
N SER A 300 -5.51 9.91 -6.27
CA SER A 300 -5.08 10.92 -7.26
C SER A 300 -3.98 11.84 -6.75
N ARG A 301 -3.62 11.74 -5.46
CA ARG A 301 -2.49 12.45 -4.84
C ARG A 301 -1.12 12.06 -5.40
N ARG A 302 -0.98 10.90 -6.04
CA ARG A 302 0.29 10.47 -6.68
C ARG A 302 0.26 10.60 -8.20
N THR A 303 -0.37 11.66 -8.71
CA THR A 303 -0.27 11.96 -10.13
C THR A 303 1.04 12.69 -10.36
N ILE A 304 2.10 11.94 -10.69
CA ILE A 304 3.38 12.52 -11.12
C ILE A 304 3.05 13.43 -12.31
N ASN A 305 3.20 14.74 -12.11
CA ASN A 305 2.98 15.69 -13.19
C ASN A 305 4.00 15.38 -14.31
N PRO A 306 3.55 15.08 -15.55
CA PRO A 306 4.47 14.76 -16.63
C PRO A 306 5.48 15.90 -16.90
N ASP A 307 5.15 17.15 -16.53
CA ASP A 307 6.07 18.28 -16.63
C ASP A 307 7.17 18.27 -15.56
N THR A 308 6.97 17.70 -14.36
CA THR A 308 8.06 17.53 -13.37
C THR A 308 9.07 16.47 -13.82
N LEU A 309 8.63 15.40 -14.51
CA LEU A 309 9.52 14.42 -15.15
C LEU A 309 10.39 15.02 -16.27
N ILE A 310 9.89 16.06 -16.95
CA ILE A 310 10.63 16.75 -18.03
C ILE A 310 11.55 17.84 -17.45
N ARG A 311 11.21 18.44 -16.30
CA ARG A 311 12.01 19.48 -15.64
C ARG A 311 13.11 18.95 -14.71
N ASN A 312 12.97 17.76 -14.13
CA ASN A 312 14.00 17.17 -13.26
C ASN A 312 15.16 16.58 -14.07
N LEU A 313 15.95 17.46 -14.65
CA LEU A 313 17.25 17.19 -15.26
C LEU A 313 18.31 16.65 -14.27
N ALA A 314 17.97 16.53 -12.99
CA ALA A 314 18.81 16.02 -11.90
C ALA A 314 18.80 14.47 -11.79
N GLU A 315 17.76 13.81 -12.30
CA GLU A 315 17.64 12.33 -12.28
C GLU A 315 18.16 11.66 -13.56
N LEU A 316 18.80 12.43 -14.44
CA LEU A 316 19.36 11.93 -15.69
C LEU A 316 20.63 11.13 -15.43
N HIS A 317 20.61 9.86 -15.83
CA HIS A 317 21.76 8.97 -15.72
C HIS A 317 22.66 9.08 -16.96
N ILE A 318 23.97 8.95 -16.77
CA ILE A 318 24.93 8.88 -17.88
C ILE A 318 24.53 7.71 -18.80
N GLY A 319 24.37 7.98 -20.10
CA GLY A 319 23.92 7.00 -21.09
C GLY A 319 22.44 7.07 -21.46
N GLN A 320 21.60 7.81 -20.71
CA GLN A 320 20.20 8.01 -21.12
C GLN A 320 20.11 8.83 -22.42
N PRO A 321 19.21 8.44 -23.36
CA PRO A 321 19.05 9.14 -24.62
C PRO A 321 18.40 10.51 -24.42
N GLY A 322 19.14 11.58 -24.70
CA GLY A 322 18.66 12.96 -24.69
C GLY A 322 18.65 13.56 -26.09
N ARG A 323 17.93 14.67 -26.26
CA ARG A 323 17.96 15.47 -27.49
C ARG A 323 18.07 16.95 -27.14
N SER A 324 19.14 17.60 -27.62
CA SER A 324 19.21 19.06 -27.63
C SER A 324 18.54 19.63 -28.88
N PRO A 325 17.95 20.84 -28.81
CA PRO A 325 17.41 21.50 -30.00
C PRO A 325 18.48 21.69 -31.07
N GLY A 326 18.21 21.19 -32.27
CA GLY A 326 19.15 21.22 -33.40
C GLY A 326 20.09 20.01 -33.55
N THR A 327 20.02 18.98 -32.70
CA THR A 327 20.85 17.76 -32.83
C THR A 327 20.03 16.47 -33.02
N ARG A 328 20.70 15.41 -33.48
CA ARG A 328 20.15 14.04 -33.52
C ARG A 328 20.20 13.44 -32.10
N ARG A 329 19.59 12.26 -31.95
CA ARG A 329 19.43 11.57 -30.65
C ARG A 329 20.78 11.00 -30.22
N GLY A 330 21.13 11.19 -28.94
CA GLY A 330 22.43 10.80 -28.42
C GLY A 330 22.43 10.47 -26.92
N PRO A 331 23.32 9.60 -26.42
CA PRO A 331 23.48 9.37 -24.99
C PRO A 331 24.07 10.60 -24.28
N LEU A 332 23.54 10.90 -23.09
CA LEU A 332 24.08 11.93 -22.19
C LEU A 332 25.43 11.48 -21.60
N ARG A 333 26.44 12.36 -21.61
CA ARG A 333 27.71 12.15 -20.89
C ARG A 333 27.86 13.21 -19.79
N GLY A 334 28.52 12.82 -18.70
CA GLY A 334 28.64 13.59 -17.46
C GLY A 334 29.23 15.00 -17.60
N HIS A 335 29.14 15.76 -16.52
CA HIS A 335 29.66 17.12 -16.41
C HIS A 335 31.13 17.07 -16.01
N ASP A 336 32.07 17.53 -16.86
CA ASP A 336 33.35 18.07 -16.40
C ASP A 336 34.20 18.74 -17.51
N TYR A 337 34.84 19.84 -17.13
CA TYR A 337 36.02 20.46 -17.75
C TYR A 337 36.88 21.05 -16.62
N PRO A 338 38.17 20.68 -16.49
CA PRO A 338 39.02 21.27 -15.46
C PRO A 338 39.38 22.71 -15.85
N GLY A 339 39.09 23.67 -14.95
CA GLY A 339 39.60 25.05 -15.05
C GLY A 339 38.58 26.19 -15.27
N SER A 340 37.26 25.96 -15.20
CA SER A 340 36.27 27.06 -15.29
C SER A 340 35.09 26.89 -14.34
N ARG A 341 34.66 27.96 -13.64
CA ARG A 341 33.44 28.01 -12.80
C ARG A 341 32.14 28.05 -13.63
N ARG A 342 32.07 27.31 -14.74
CA ARG A 342 30.87 27.19 -15.58
C ARG A 342 30.57 25.72 -15.84
N HIS A 343 29.40 25.27 -15.40
CA HIS A 343 28.94 23.91 -15.67
C HIS A 343 28.48 23.76 -17.14
N HIS A 344 28.97 22.73 -17.81
CA HIS A 344 28.66 22.40 -19.21
C HIS A 344 28.20 20.94 -19.33
N ARG A 345 27.24 20.66 -20.22
CA ARG A 345 26.63 19.32 -20.41
C ARG A 345 27.00 18.78 -21.81
N ARG A 346 27.34 17.49 -21.94
CA ARG A 346 27.78 16.87 -23.22
C ARG A 346 26.76 15.87 -23.78
N ILE A 347 26.53 15.92 -25.09
CA ILE A 347 25.72 14.93 -25.85
C ILE A 347 26.57 14.41 -27.02
N SER A 348 26.49 13.10 -27.29
CA SER A 348 27.18 12.44 -28.40
C SER A 348 26.19 12.01 -29.49
N ASP A 349 26.41 12.39 -30.76
CA ASP A 349 25.59 11.91 -31.88
C ASP A 349 26.05 10.53 -32.37
N ALA A 350 25.24 9.87 -33.22
CA ALA A 350 25.50 8.53 -33.79
C ALA A 350 26.86 8.40 -34.53
N ASP A 351 27.48 9.52 -34.91
CA ASP A 351 28.82 9.59 -35.51
C ASP A 351 29.94 9.89 -34.49
N LEU A 352 29.74 9.61 -33.20
CA LEU A 352 30.71 9.78 -32.10
C LEU A 352 31.26 11.20 -31.86
N ARG A 353 30.77 12.24 -32.55
CA ARG A 353 31.18 13.63 -32.30
C ARG A 353 30.59 14.16 -30.98
N GLN A 354 31.43 14.76 -30.13
CA GLN A 354 31.02 15.39 -28.86
C GLN A 354 30.67 16.87 -29.06
N ARG A 355 29.55 17.33 -28.48
CA ARG A 355 29.18 18.75 -28.41
C ARG A 355 28.92 19.19 -26.95
N CYS A 356 29.39 20.38 -26.59
CA CYS A 356 29.22 20.97 -25.26
C CYS A 356 28.18 22.10 -25.29
N GLN A 357 27.22 22.09 -24.37
CA GLN A 357 26.23 23.17 -24.20
C GLN A 357 26.39 23.84 -22.83
N ALA A 358 26.30 25.18 -22.80
CA ALA A 358 26.36 25.98 -21.58
C ALA A 358 25.01 26.00 -20.87
N ILE A 359 24.99 25.79 -19.55
CA ILE A 359 23.74 25.72 -18.75
C ILE A 359 23.00 27.07 -18.65
N ARG A 360 23.58 28.18 -19.15
CA ARG A 360 22.99 29.53 -19.08
C ARG A 360 22.04 29.92 -20.23
N SER A 361 21.93 29.15 -21.33
CA SER A 361 20.92 29.46 -22.35
C SER A 361 19.59 28.81 -21.97
N GLY A 362 18.52 29.62 -21.83
CA GLY A 362 17.17 29.19 -21.42
C GLY A 362 16.42 28.28 -22.41
N ILE A 363 17.15 27.44 -23.14
CA ILE A 363 16.61 26.47 -24.10
C ILE A 363 16.79 25.07 -23.49
N VAL A 364 15.68 24.51 -23.01
CA VAL A 364 15.64 23.24 -22.26
C VAL A 364 15.64 22.03 -23.22
N PRO A 365 16.55 21.04 -23.06
CA PRO A 365 16.47 19.77 -23.78
C PRO A 365 15.35 18.87 -23.20
N ALA A 366 14.60 18.18 -24.05
CA ALA A 366 13.44 17.36 -23.65
C ALA A 366 13.76 15.87 -23.56
N SER A 367 13.25 15.18 -22.54
CA SER A 367 13.25 13.73 -22.41
C SER A 367 12.16 13.10 -23.29
N TYR A 368 12.41 11.91 -23.85
CA TYR A 368 11.48 11.26 -24.78
C TYR A 368 10.98 9.92 -24.22
N GLN A 369 9.65 9.76 -24.07
CA GLN A 369 9.01 8.48 -23.75
C GLN A 369 8.28 7.90 -24.99
N PRO A 370 8.44 6.61 -25.33
CA PRO A 370 7.72 6.00 -26.45
C PRO A 370 6.28 5.59 -26.06
N LEU A 371 5.29 6.11 -26.79
CA LEU A 371 3.88 5.70 -26.70
C LEU A 371 3.70 4.24 -27.19
N ARG A 372 3.11 3.36 -26.36
CA ARG A 372 2.74 1.97 -26.72
C ARG A 372 1.69 1.96 -27.84
N ARG A 373 2.03 1.41 -29.02
CA ARG A 373 1.08 1.13 -30.11
C ARG A 373 0.29 -0.15 -29.84
N ARG A 374 -1.05 -0.06 -29.87
CA ARG A 374 -2.00 -1.19 -29.94
C ARG A 374 -2.01 -1.80 -31.36
N GLY A 375 -2.08 -3.14 -31.43
CA GLY A 375 -2.65 -3.89 -32.57
C GLY A 375 -1.68 -4.37 -33.65
N GLY A 376 -1.22 -5.63 -33.55
CA GLY A 376 -0.51 -6.33 -34.63
C GLY A 376 -1.36 -7.45 -35.22
N ARG A 377 -1.71 -7.34 -36.51
CA ARG A 377 -2.23 -8.45 -37.35
C ARG A 377 -1.06 -9.28 -37.87
N LYS A 378 -1.09 -10.61 -37.69
CA LYS A 378 -0.16 -11.57 -38.29
C LYS A 378 -0.45 -11.73 -39.80
N ARG A 379 0.60 -11.78 -40.63
CA ARG A 379 0.57 -12.35 -41.99
C ARG A 379 1.51 -13.57 -42.05
N PRO A 380 1.20 -14.62 -42.83
CA PRO A 380 2.01 -15.84 -42.90
C PRO A 380 3.11 -15.73 -43.98
N PRO A 381 4.15 -16.60 -43.96
CA PRO A 381 5.27 -16.52 -44.89
C PRO A 381 4.99 -17.26 -46.21
N ALA A 382 5.48 -16.68 -47.31
CA ALA A 382 5.45 -17.26 -48.66
C ALA A 382 6.80 -17.93 -49.00
N GLN A 383 6.70 -19.09 -49.65
CA GLN A 383 7.81 -19.84 -50.27
C GLN A 383 8.33 -19.13 -51.52
N ALA A 384 9.64 -19.20 -51.76
CA ALA A 384 10.24 -19.08 -53.09
C ALA A 384 11.47 -19.99 -53.15
N GLY A 385 11.53 -20.85 -54.18
CA GLY A 385 12.65 -21.73 -54.47
C GLY A 385 13.30 -21.44 -55.83
N ARG A 386 14.33 -22.25 -56.13
CA ARG A 386 15.16 -22.37 -57.37
C ARG A 386 16.40 -21.45 -57.40
N ARG A 387 17.62 -21.90 -57.77
CA ARG A 387 18.10 -23.16 -58.38
C ARG A 387 19.64 -23.29 -58.21
N CYS A 388 20.09 -24.55 -58.10
CA CYS A 388 21.28 -25.24 -58.67
C CYS A 388 22.71 -24.65 -58.62
N LEU A 389 23.68 -25.44 -58.11
CA LEU A 389 24.59 -26.29 -58.92
C LEU A 389 25.35 -27.33 -58.03
N ASP A 390 25.46 -28.54 -58.56
CA ASP A 390 26.18 -29.77 -58.12
C ASP A 390 27.73 -29.61 -58.12
N PRO A 391 28.60 -30.58 -57.74
CA PRO A 391 28.40 -32.05 -57.74
C PRO A 391 29.00 -32.88 -56.57
N GLY A 392 28.51 -34.12 -56.43
CA GLY A 392 29.43 -35.27 -56.37
C GLY A 392 29.33 -36.27 -55.21
N ALA A 393 29.07 -37.53 -55.58
CA ALA A 393 29.58 -38.78 -54.98
C ALA A 393 28.99 -39.23 -53.62
N THR A 394 27.99 -40.13 -53.57
CA THR A 394 28.00 -41.61 -53.71
C THR A 394 28.09 -42.41 -52.40
N LYS A 395 27.21 -43.43 -52.33
CA LYS A 395 27.22 -44.70 -51.56
C LYS A 395 26.66 -44.63 -50.12
N SER A 396 25.46 -45.16 -49.84
CA SER A 396 24.96 -46.55 -49.88
C SER A 396 25.38 -47.38 -48.66
N GLY A 397 24.38 -47.89 -47.94
CA GLY A 397 24.51 -48.80 -46.81
C GLY A 397 23.32 -48.64 -45.88
#